data_AF-A0A1F0MKB6-F1
#
_entry.id   AF-A0A1F0MKB6-F1
#
_cell.length_a   1.000
_cell.length_b   1.000
_cell.length_c   1.000
_cell.angle_alpha   90.00
_cell.angle_beta   90.00
_cell.angle_gamma   90.00
#
_symmetry.space_group_name_H-M   'P 1'
#
loop_
_entity.id
_entity.type
_entity.pdbx_description
1 polymer ?
#
loop_
_entity_poly.entity_id
_entity_poly.type
_entity_poly.pdbx_seq_one_letter_code
_entity_poly.pdbx_strand_id
1 'polypeptide(L)'
;MYRTGHGRSRNPVLLTAPVASVADVCAALSVAVFGRERPAPTNLDGLADLLREAHPARVVACDWQLPADETRKVVAVFRDNRVELVR
;
A
#
# COMPACT_ATOMS: atom_id res chain seq x y z
N MET A 1 -2.53 -0.59 -23.40
CA MET A 1 -2.84 0.50 -22.46
C MET A 1 -3.89 0.00 -21.47
N TYR A 2 -3.50 -0.41 -20.27
CA TYR A 2 -4.46 -0.86 -19.27
C TYR A 2 -5.04 0.37 -18.54
N ARG A 3 -6.31 0.67 -18.79
CA ARG A 3 -7.10 1.65 -18.01
C ARG A 3 -7.53 0.97 -16.72
N THR A 4 -6.83 1.21 -15.62
CA THR A 4 -7.26 0.80 -14.28
C THR A 4 -8.34 1.77 -13.80
N GLY A 5 -9.59 1.48 -14.14
CA GLY A 5 -10.75 2.13 -13.54
C GLY A 5 -10.71 1.92 -12.03
N HIS A 6 -10.46 2.99 -11.28
CA HIS A 6 -10.50 3.01 -9.82
C HIS A 6 -11.96 2.82 -9.36
N GLY A 7 -12.37 1.55 -9.27
CA GLY A 7 -13.62 1.12 -8.66
C GLY A 7 -13.59 1.38 -7.16
N ARG A 8 -14.11 2.54 -6.76
CA ARG A 8 -14.18 3.14 -5.43
C ARG A 8 -14.90 2.35 -4.32
N SER A 9 -14.93 1.01 -4.33
CA SER A 9 -15.56 0.31 -3.19
C SER A 9 -15.13 -1.10 -2.84
N ARG A 10 -14.31 -1.81 -3.64
CA ARG A 10 -13.95 -3.21 -3.27
C ARG A 10 -12.76 -3.82 -3.98
N ASN A 11 -12.13 -3.10 -4.89
CA ASN A 11 -11.05 -3.69 -5.67
C ASN A 11 -9.77 -3.78 -4.84
N PRO A 12 -9.15 -4.96 -4.75
CA PRO A 12 -7.87 -5.10 -4.06
C PRO A 12 -6.82 -4.25 -4.77
N VAL A 13 -6.04 -3.50 -4.01
CA VAL A 13 -4.89 -2.75 -4.54
C VAL A 13 -3.78 -3.74 -4.84
N LEU A 14 -3.31 -3.77 -6.08
CA LEU A 14 -2.23 -4.65 -6.51
C LEU A 14 -0.92 -3.86 -6.57
N LEU A 15 0.05 -4.26 -5.75
CA LEU A 15 1.42 -3.76 -5.82
C LEU A 15 2.23 -4.74 -6.67
N THR A 16 2.47 -4.36 -7.91
CA THR A 16 3.24 -5.15 -8.88
C THR A 16 4.72 -4.77 -8.94
N ALA A 17 5.11 -3.69 -8.27
CA ALA A 17 6.49 -3.25 -8.14
C ALA A 17 7.17 -3.94 -6.95
N PRO A 18 8.50 -4.20 -7.02
CA PRO A 18 9.25 -4.74 -5.89
C PRO A 18 9.18 -3.81 -4.69
N VAL A 19 8.82 -4.37 -3.54
CA VAL A 19 8.67 -3.61 -2.29
C VAL A 19 9.84 -3.94 -1.36
N ALA A 20 10.91 -3.15 -1.45
CA ALA A 20 12.12 -3.32 -0.64
C ALA A 20 12.12 -2.47 0.64
N SER A 21 11.33 -1.38 0.67
CA SER A 21 11.23 -0.46 1.81
C SER A 21 9.80 -0.01 2.08
N VAL A 22 9.56 0.59 3.26
CA VAL A 22 8.27 1.22 3.62
C VAL A 22 7.89 2.32 2.61
N ALA A 23 8.88 3.08 2.15
CA ALA A 23 8.70 4.08 1.10
C ALA A 23 8.15 3.50 -0.20
N ASP A 24 8.57 2.29 -0.59
CA ASP A 24 8.05 1.61 -1.78
C ASP A 24 6.59 1.20 -1.60
N VAL A 25 6.21 0.71 -0.41
CA VAL A 25 4.81 0.41 -0.08
C VAL A 25 3.95 1.65 -0.26
N CYS A 26 4.36 2.75 0.36
CA CYS A 26 3.64 4.02 0.30
C CYS A 26 3.58 4.58 -1.12
N ALA A 27 4.68 4.51 -1.88
CA ALA A 27 4.73 4.96 -3.26
C ALA A 27 3.77 4.16 -4.14
N ALA A 28 3.85 2.84 -4.08
CA ALA A 28 2.99 1.96 -4.87
C ALA A 28 1.52 2.12 -4.48
N LEU A 29 1.21 2.22 -3.19
CA LEU A 29 -0.16 2.45 -2.68
C LEU A 29 -0.69 3.82 -3.10
N SER A 30 0.11 4.89 -2.93
CA SER A 30 -0.27 6.25 -3.30
C SER A 30 -0.57 6.35 -4.79
N VAL A 31 0.30 5.78 -5.63
CA VAL A 31 0.08 5.73 -7.08
C VAL A 31 -1.19 4.95 -7.43
N ALA A 32 -1.44 3.84 -6.73
CA ALA A 32 -2.58 2.97 -7.00
C ALA A 32 -3.92 3.47 -6.46
N VAL A 33 -3.94 4.50 -5.60
CA VAL A 33 -5.18 5.07 -5.04
C VAL A 33 -5.40 6.54 -5.47
N PHE A 34 -4.35 7.34 -5.45
CA PHE A 34 -4.40 8.78 -5.73
C PHE A 34 -3.79 9.16 -7.08
N GLY A 35 -3.08 8.25 -7.74
CA GLY A 35 -2.35 8.53 -8.99
C GLY A 35 -0.94 9.07 -8.76
N ARG A 36 -0.18 9.26 -9.86
CA ARG A 36 1.26 9.62 -9.84
C ARG A 36 1.57 11.05 -9.40
N GLU A 37 0.57 11.90 -9.26
CA GLU A 37 0.76 13.33 -9.03
C GLU A 37 0.95 13.67 -7.54
N ARG A 38 0.63 12.74 -6.63
CA ARG A 38 0.77 12.96 -5.18
C ARG A 38 2.08 12.36 -4.65
N PRO A 39 2.92 13.16 -3.95
CA PRO A 39 4.11 12.63 -3.29
C PRO A 39 3.70 11.63 -2.22
N ALA A 40 4.34 10.46 -2.23
CA ALA A 40 4.09 9.43 -1.24
C ALA A 40 4.94 9.65 0.02
N PRO A 41 4.40 9.37 1.21
CA PRO A 41 5.18 9.38 2.43
C PRO A 41 6.22 8.26 2.43
N THR A 42 7.28 8.41 3.22
CA THR A 42 8.36 7.42 3.33
C THR A 42 8.39 6.67 4.66
N ASN A 43 7.48 7.02 5.58
CA ASN A 43 7.47 6.59 6.98
C ASN A 43 6.20 5.80 7.32
N LEU A 44 6.23 5.04 8.42
CA LEU A 44 5.10 4.23 8.89
C LEU A 44 3.87 5.06 9.27
N ASP A 45 4.04 6.23 9.87
CA ASP A 45 2.92 7.12 10.18
C ASP A 45 2.22 7.63 8.92
N GLY A 46 2.99 7.95 7.88
CA GLY A 46 2.44 8.34 6.60
C GLY A 46 1.75 7.18 5.87
N LEU A 47 2.24 5.94 6.04
CA LEU A 47 1.53 4.75 5.58
C LEU A 47 0.17 4.62 6.27
N ALA A 48 0.12 4.80 7.59
CA ALA A 48 -1.13 4.74 8.35
C ALA A 48 -2.13 5.80 7.86
N ASP A 49 -1.66 7.02 7.63
CA ASP A 49 -2.50 8.10 7.12
C ASP A 49 -3.02 7.81 5.71
N LEU A 50 -2.17 7.27 4.82
CA LEU A 50 -2.58 6.81 3.49
C LEU A 50 -3.65 5.72 3.56
N LEU A 51 -3.47 4.70 4.40
CA LEU A 51 -4.46 3.62 4.55
C LEU A 51 -5.77 4.16 5.09
N ARG A 52 -5.72 5.13 6.00
CA ARG A 52 -6.89 5.77 6.57
C ARG A 52 -7.58 6.72 5.60
N GLU A 53 -6.88 7.34 4.67
CA GLU A 53 -7.50 8.20 3.65
C GLU A 53 -8.06 7.37 2.49
N ALA A 54 -7.32 6.36 2.05
CA ALA A 54 -7.68 5.48 0.94
C ALA A 54 -8.75 4.43 1.29
N HIS A 55 -8.79 4.00 2.56
CA HIS A 55 -9.61 2.91 3.07
C HIS A 55 -9.64 1.65 2.15
N PRO A 56 -8.49 1.10 1.72
CA PRO A 56 -8.48 -0.08 0.88
C PRO A 56 -8.96 -1.30 1.69
N ALA A 57 -9.83 -2.12 1.11
CA ALA A 57 -10.26 -3.36 1.76
C ALA A 57 -9.13 -4.39 1.83
N ARG A 58 -8.30 -4.45 0.77
CA ARG A 58 -7.22 -5.42 0.62
C ARG A 58 -6.10 -4.85 -0.24
N VAL A 59 -4.87 -5.15 0.13
CA VAL A 59 -3.66 -4.84 -0.63
C VAL A 59 -2.91 -6.15 -0.88
N VAL A 60 -2.54 -6.40 -2.13
CA VAL A 60 -1.84 -7.58 -2.58
C VAL A 60 -0.49 -7.15 -3.13
N ALA A 61 0.59 -7.51 -2.46
CA ALA A 61 1.95 -7.30 -2.94
C ALA A 61 2.45 -8.58 -3.61
N CYS A 62 2.83 -8.49 -4.89
CA CYS A 62 3.36 -9.65 -5.62
C CYS A 62 4.84 -9.90 -5.32
N ASP A 63 5.60 -8.87 -4.94
CA ASP A 63 7.05 -8.95 -4.79
C ASP A 63 7.49 -8.26 -3.48
N TRP A 64 7.43 -9.02 -2.39
CA TRP A 64 7.71 -8.53 -1.03
C TRP A 64 9.16 -8.83 -0.63
N GLN A 65 10.00 -7.79 -0.60
CA GLN A 65 11.43 -7.90 -0.30
C GLN A 65 11.84 -7.25 1.03
N LEU A 66 10.90 -6.67 1.77
CA LEU A 66 11.18 -6.07 3.07
C LEU A 66 11.75 -7.10 4.06
N PRO A 67 12.76 -6.74 4.87
CA PRO A 67 13.26 -7.60 5.92
C PRO A 67 12.17 -7.92 6.94
N ALA A 68 12.29 -9.05 7.62
CA ALA A 68 11.26 -9.56 8.54
C ALA A 68 10.89 -8.57 9.66
N ASP A 69 11.86 -7.78 10.15
CA ASP A 69 11.64 -6.81 11.22
C ASP A 69 10.76 -5.64 10.77
N GLU A 70 11.10 -5.02 9.64
CA GLU A 70 10.29 -3.94 9.03
C GLU A 70 8.93 -4.47 8.57
N THR A 71 8.91 -5.68 8.02
CA THR A 71 7.68 -6.35 7.62
C THR A 71 6.69 -6.48 8.76
N ARG A 72 7.14 -6.80 9.99
CA ARG A 72 6.26 -6.87 11.17
C ARG A 72 5.64 -5.52 11.49
N LYS A 73 6.42 -4.44 11.40
CA LYS A 73 5.94 -3.07 11.63
C LYS A 73 4.88 -2.67 10.60
N VAL A 74 5.13 -2.95 9.32
CA VAL A 74 4.17 -2.67 8.24
C VAL A 74 2.88 -3.48 8.44
N VAL A 75 2.98 -4.79 8.70
CA VAL A 75 1.79 -5.62 8.98
C VAL A 75 0.99 -5.10 10.17
N ALA A 76 1.66 -4.62 11.23
CA ALA A 76 0.99 -4.04 12.38
C ALA A 76 0.17 -2.80 12.00
N VAL A 77 0.74 -1.90 11.17
CA VAL A 77 0.04 -0.70 10.65
C VAL A 77 -1.17 -1.08 9.80
N PHE A 78 -1.03 -2.07 8.90
CA PHE A 78 -2.13 -2.56 8.09
C PHE A 78 -3.25 -3.16 8.94
N ARG A 79 -2.90 -3.96 9.95
CA ARG A 79 -3.85 -4.58 10.87
C ARG A 79 -4.60 -3.56 11.71
N ASP A 80 -3.91 -2.54 12.21
CA ASP A 80 -4.51 -1.43 12.97
C ASP A 80 -5.56 -0.68 12.13
N ASN A 81 -5.25 -0.45 10.85
CA ASN A 81 -6.16 0.17 9.89
C ASN A 81 -7.21 -0.79 9.28
N ARG A 82 -7.29 -2.03 9.78
CA ARG A 82 -8.21 -3.09 9.30
C ARG A 82 -8.09 -3.40 7.80
N VAL A 83 -6.90 -3.25 7.24
CA VAL A 83 -6.59 -3.57 5.84
C VAL A 83 -5.94 -4.94 5.75
N GLU A 84 -6.46 -5.81 4.89
CA GLU A 84 -5.80 -7.10 4.62
C GLU A 84 -4.56 -6.88 3.74
N LEU A 85 -3.39 -7.28 4.23
CA LEU A 85 -2.16 -7.35 3.45
C LEU A 85 -1.88 -8.80 3.03
N VAL A 86 -1.92 -9.06 1.72
CA VAL A 86 -1.49 -10.30 1.09
C VAL A 86 -0.12 -10.05 0.48
N ARG A 87 0.82 -10.95 0.71
CA ARG A 87 2.21 -10.86 0.25
C ARG A 87 2.72 -12.24 -0.13
#